data_AF-A0A380NWH2-F1
#
_entry.id   AF-A0A380NWH2-F1
#
_cell.length_a   1.000
_cell.length_b   1.000
_cell.length_c   1.000
_cell.angle_alpha   90.00
_cell.angle_beta   90.00
_cell.angle_gamma   90.00
#
_symmetry.space_group_name_H-M   'P 1'
#
loop_
_entity.id
_entity.type
_entity.pdbx_description
1 polymer ?
#
loop_
_entity_poly.entity_id
_entity_poly.type
_entity_poly.pdbx_seq_one_letter_code
_entity_poly.pdbx_strand_id
1 'polypeptide(L)'
;MQLMAHMLPGGKVIAADNTAEYGETTIKVTDPETLLFADTPEEQTVLMSHGDKIEAIPDGFKVAATSEQTPFAAMEDREHNFYGVQFHPEVRQTETV
;
A
#
# COMPACT_ATOMS: atom_id res chain seq x y z
N MET A 1 -3.13 -7.46 0.76
CA MET A 1 -3.10 -6.66 -0.49
C MET A 1 -2.70 -7.48 -1.72
N GLN A 2 -1.57 -8.21 -1.70
CA GLN A 2 -1.05 -8.94 -2.89
C GLN A 2 -2.02 -9.96 -3.50
N LEU A 3 -2.73 -10.76 -2.68
CA LEU A 3 -3.73 -11.70 -3.20
C LEU A 3 -4.82 -10.98 -4.01
N MET A 4 -5.29 -9.84 -3.52
CA MET A 4 -6.28 -9.00 -4.21
C MET A 4 -5.72 -8.47 -5.53
N ALA A 5 -4.46 -7.99 -5.52
CA ALA A 5 -3.77 -7.58 -6.74
C ALA A 5 -3.62 -8.75 -7.74
N HIS A 6 -3.33 -9.96 -7.27
CA HIS A 6 -3.14 -11.12 -8.14
C HIS A 6 -4.44 -11.64 -8.77
N MET A 7 -5.56 -11.54 -8.05
CA MET A 7 -6.83 -12.10 -8.49
C MET A 7 -7.66 -11.16 -9.38
N LEU A 8 -7.47 -9.85 -9.26
CA LEU A 8 -8.28 -8.86 -9.98
C LEU A 8 -7.65 -8.48 -11.33
N PRO A 9 -8.46 -8.15 -12.35
CA PRO A 9 -7.97 -7.74 -13.67
C PRO A 9 -7.00 -6.56 -13.60
N GLY A 10 -5.97 -6.56 -14.45
CA GLY A 10 -4.95 -5.50 -14.51
C GLY A 10 -3.85 -5.60 -13.44
N GLY A 11 -4.09 -6.36 -12.36
CA GLY A 11 -3.13 -6.49 -11.27
C GLY A 11 -2.00 -7.49 -11.58
N LYS A 12 -0.78 -7.18 -11.11
CA LYS A 12 0.40 -8.02 -11.31
C LYS A 12 1.29 -8.01 -10.08
N VAL A 13 1.62 -9.20 -9.59
CA VAL A 13 2.55 -9.43 -8.47
C VAL A 13 3.75 -10.21 -8.99
N ILE A 14 4.95 -9.79 -8.58
CA ILE A 14 6.24 -10.41 -8.91
C ILE A 14 7.02 -10.68 -7.62
N ALA A 15 7.94 -11.65 -7.66
CA ALA A 15 8.91 -11.82 -6.58
C ALA A 15 9.81 -10.57 -6.49
N ALA A 16 10.20 -10.16 -5.28
CA ALA A 16 11.10 -9.00 -5.15
C ALA A 16 12.56 -9.39 -5.39
N ASP A 17 13.18 -8.77 -6.40
CA ASP A 17 14.61 -8.91 -6.68
C ASP A 17 15.42 -7.91 -5.82
N ASN A 18 15.71 -8.27 -4.57
CA ASN A 18 16.46 -7.48 -3.57
C ASN A 18 15.79 -6.19 -3.06
N THR A 19 14.51 -5.99 -3.33
CA THR A 19 13.72 -4.83 -2.86
C THR A 19 12.66 -5.21 -1.83
N ALA A 20 12.81 -6.39 -1.21
CA ALA A 20 11.94 -6.78 -0.12
C ALA A 20 12.12 -5.80 1.04
N GLU A 21 11.02 -5.19 1.48
CA GLU A 21 11.03 -4.12 2.46
C GLU A 21 10.50 -4.66 3.78
N TYR A 22 11.37 -4.62 4.79
CA TYR A 22 11.09 -5.04 6.15
C TYR A 22 11.60 -3.96 7.10
N GLY A 23 10.73 -3.47 7.98
CA GLY A 23 11.07 -2.47 8.97
C GLY A 23 10.26 -1.18 8.86
N GLU A 24 10.65 -0.19 9.65
CA GLU A 24 10.00 1.12 9.68
C GLU A 24 10.36 1.92 8.44
N THR A 25 9.33 2.33 7.70
CA THR A 25 9.43 3.07 6.45
C THR A 25 8.46 4.24 6.49
N THR A 26 8.90 5.40 6.01
CA THR A 26 7.99 6.53 5.78
C THR A 26 7.22 6.33 4.48
N ILE A 27 5.90 6.38 4.55
CA ILE A 27 5.03 6.45 3.37
C ILE A 27 4.49 7.86 3.20
N LYS A 28 4.15 8.20 1.95
CA LYS A 28 3.48 9.44 1.56
C LYS A 28 2.13 9.12 0.96
N VAL A 29 1.08 9.72 1.50
CA VAL A 29 -0.27 9.66 0.94
C VAL A 29 -0.30 10.44 -0.37
N THR A 30 -0.72 9.80 -1.45
CA THR A 30 -0.67 10.38 -2.81
C THR A 30 -2.00 10.92 -3.31
N ASP A 31 -3.11 10.47 -2.73
CA ASP A 31 -4.45 10.97 -3.04
C ASP A 31 -5.03 11.63 -1.77
N PRO A 32 -5.17 12.97 -1.72
CA PRO A 32 -5.71 13.65 -0.54
C PRO A 32 -7.19 13.33 -0.28
N GLU A 33 -7.90 12.78 -1.27
CA GLU A 33 -9.31 12.41 -1.14
C GLU A 33 -9.48 10.94 -0.72
N THR A 34 -8.39 10.20 -0.47
CA THR A 34 -8.44 8.78 -0.09
C THR A 34 -9.23 8.57 1.19
N LEU A 35 -10.12 7.57 1.18
CA LEU A 35 -10.88 7.21 2.38
C LEU A 35 -10.03 6.37 3.34
N LEU A 36 -9.01 5.67 2.81
CA LEU A 36 -8.13 4.81 3.60
C LEU A 36 -7.28 5.58 4.61
N PHE A 37 -6.89 6.81 4.27
CA PHE A 37 -6.06 7.69 5.08
C PHE A 37 -6.79 8.98 5.50
N ALA A 38 -8.12 8.97 5.46
CA ALA A 38 -8.93 10.08 5.92
C ALA A 38 -8.57 10.43 7.37
N ASP A 39 -8.40 11.72 7.65
CA ASP A 39 -8.01 12.27 8.95
C ASP A 39 -6.64 11.80 9.49
N THR A 40 -5.76 11.26 8.63
CA THR A 40 -4.39 10.88 8.98
C THR A 40 -3.35 11.84 8.36
N PRO A 41 -2.12 11.89 8.88
CA PRO A 41 -1.05 12.71 8.32
C PRO A 41 -0.67 12.33 6.87
N GLU A 42 -0.24 13.31 6.08
CA GLU A 42 0.22 13.07 4.69
C GLU A 42 1.48 12.22 4.61
N GLU A 43 2.35 12.30 5.62
CA GLU A 43 3.52 11.45 5.81
C GLU A 43 3.41 10.73 7.14
N GLN A 44 3.63 9.42 7.14
CA GLN A 44 3.51 8.57 8.34
C GLN A 44 4.51 7.42 8.29
N THR A 45 4.99 7.02 9.46
CA THR A 45 5.90 5.88 9.61
C THR A 45 5.09 4.60 9.80
N VAL A 46 5.38 3.60 8.97
CA VAL A 46 4.68 2.30 8.99
C VAL A 46 5.67 1.15 9.04
N LEU A 47 5.24 0.00 9.56
CA LEU A 47 6.03 -1.22 9.54
C LEU A 47 5.76 -2.03 8.26
N MET A 48 6.68 -1.95 7.30
CA MET A 48 6.69 -2.81 6.10
C MET A 48 7.10 -4.24 6.45
N SER A 49 6.49 -5.22 5.77
CA SER A 49 6.86 -6.63 5.92
C SER A 49 6.42 -7.45 4.71
N HIS A 50 7.03 -7.21 3.55
CA HIS A 50 6.66 -7.93 2.33
C HIS A 50 7.87 -8.38 1.50
N GLY A 51 7.78 -9.64 1.04
CA GLY A 51 8.77 -10.26 0.17
C GLY A 51 8.46 -10.15 -1.32
N ASP A 52 7.20 -9.98 -1.69
CA ASP A 52 6.77 -9.81 -3.08
C ASP A 52 6.43 -8.34 -3.37
N LYS A 53 6.43 -7.98 -4.65
CA LYS A 53 6.16 -6.63 -5.14
C LYS A 53 4.95 -6.62 -6.06
N ILE A 54 4.09 -5.63 -5.90
CA ILE A 54 3.05 -5.31 -6.88
C ILE A 54 3.71 -4.50 -8.00
N GLU A 55 3.66 -4.99 -9.24
CA GLU A 55 4.16 -4.28 -10.43
C GLU A 55 3.05 -3.46 -11.09
N ALA A 56 1.80 -3.92 -10.98
CA ALA A 56 0.62 -3.20 -11.45
C ALA A 56 -0.53 -3.38 -10.45
N ILE A 57 -1.23 -2.29 -10.13
CA ILE A 57 -2.48 -2.34 -9.36
C ILE A 57 -3.63 -2.76 -10.27
N PRO A 58 -4.69 -3.39 -9.74
CA PRO A 58 -5.85 -3.77 -10.54
C PRO A 58 -6.57 -2.57 -11.18
N ASP A 59 -7.28 -2.84 -12.27
CA ASP A 59 -8.10 -1.83 -12.94
C ASP A 59 -9.14 -1.24 -11.96
N GLY A 60 -9.34 0.08 -12.03
CA GLY A 60 -10.26 0.81 -11.13
C GLY A 60 -9.65 1.23 -9.79
N PHE A 61 -8.51 0.66 -9.39
CA PHE A 61 -7.80 1.11 -8.19
C PHE A 61 -7.04 2.42 -8.41
N LYS A 62 -6.92 3.18 -7.34
CA LYS A 62 -6.01 4.31 -7.20
C LYS A 62 -4.90 3.99 -6.21
N VAL A 63 -3.73 4.57 -6.43
CA VAL A 63 -2.63 4.53 -5.47
C VAL A 63 -2.95 5.50 -4.34
N ALA A 64 -3.10 4.98 -3.13
CA ALA A 64 -3.42 5.77 -1.95
C ALA A 64 -2.16 6.25 -1.22
N ALA A 65 -1.09 5.45 -1.21
CA ALA A 65 0.20 5.85 -0.64
C ALA A 65 1.38 5.14 -1.31
N THR A 66 2.57 5.74 -1.19
CA THR A 66 3.84 5.27 -1.75
C THR A 66 4.99 5.38 -0.75
N SER A 67 6.02 4.54 -0.88
CA SER A 67 7.34 4.72 -0.25
C SER A 67 8.42 4.85 -1.32
N GLU A 68 9.67 5.09 -0.90
CA GLU A 68 10.82 5.16 -1.81
C GLU A 68 11.03 3.86 -2.61
N GLN A 69 10.84 2.70 -1.99
CA GLN A 69 11.06 1.38 -2.62
C GLN A 69 9.75 0.73 -3.09
N THR A 70 8.62 1.12 -2.51
CA THR A 70 7.31 0.51 -2.72
C THR A 70 6.33 1.53 -3.32
N PRO A 71 6.22 1.60 -4.66
CA PRO A 71 5.37 2.58 -5.34
C PRO A 71 3.87 2.33 -5.16
N PHE A 72 3.48 1.19 -4.58
CA PHE A 72 2.10 0.85 -4.26
C PHE A 72 2.04 0.40 -2.79
N ALA A 73 2.40 1.30 -1.88
CA ALA A 73 2.35 1.02 -0.44
C ALA A 73 0.90 0.84 0.05
N ALA A 74 -0.05 1.52 -0.60
CA ALA A 74 -1.47 1.31 -0.41
C ALA A 74 -2.26 1.60 -1.69
N MET A 75 -3.39 0.91 -1.86
CA MET A 75 -4.30 1.10 -2.98
C MET A 75 -5.76 1.03 -2.52
N GLU A 76 -6.64 1.74 -3.19
CA GLU A 76 -8.07 1.75 -2.91
C GLU A 76 -8.92 1.74 -4.19
N ASP A 77 -10.08 1.09 -4.11
CA ASP A 77 -11.18 1.19 -5.06
C ASP A 77 -12.45 1.51 -4.26
N ARG A 78 -12.92 2.75 -4.40
CA ARG A 78 -14.08 3.28 -3.66
C ARG A 78 -15.41 2.76 -4.20
N GLU A 79 -15.48 2.36 -5.46
CA GLU A 79 -16.71 1.82 -6.06
C GLU A 79 -17.06 0.48 -5.42
N HIS A 80 -16.04 -0.37 -5.22
CA HIS A 80 -16.20 -1.70 -4.64
C HIS A 80 -15.87 -1.79 -3.15
N ASN A 81 -15.46 -0.68 -2.52
CA ASN A 81 -14.98 -0.62 -1.13
C ASN A 81 -13.81 -1.57 -0.85
N PHE A 82 -12.88 -1.68 -1.80
CA PHE A 82 -11.69 -2.48 -1.64
C PHE A 82 -10.50 -1.62 -1.24
N TYR A 83 -9.81 -2.04 -0.19
CA TYR A 83 -8.68 -1.32 0.37
C TYR A 83 -7.55 -2.30 0.66
N GLY A 84 -6.33 -1.91 0.33
CA GLY A 84 -5.15 -2.73 0.53
C GLY A 84 -3.98 -1.89 0.99
N VAL A 85 -3.28 -2.39 2.01
CA VAL A 85 -2.00 -1.86 2.49
C VAL A 85 -0.93 -2.94 2.39
N GLN A 86 0.31 -2.51 2.15
CA GLN A 86 1.48 -3.38 2.01
C GLN A 86 2.32 -3.45 3.31
N PHE A 87 1.90 -2.68 4.33
CA PHE A 87 2.44 -2.64 5.70
C PHE A 87 1.45 -3.22 6.72
N HIS A 88 1.88 -3.31 7.97
CA HIS A 88 1.06 -3.75 9.11
C HIS A 88 0.44 -2.55 9.85
N PRO A 89 -0.83 -2.19 9.61
CA PRO A 89 -1.48 -1.08 10.32
C PRO A 89 -1.76 -1.40 11.81
N GLU A 90 -1.70 -2.66 12.22
CA GLU A 90 -2.11 -3.13 13.55
C GLU A 90 -1.02 -3.05 14.62
N VAL A 91 0.23 -2.80 14.23
CA VAL A 91 1.39 -2.83 15.14
C VAL A 91 1.76 -1.42 15.61
N ARG A 92 2.37 -1.32 16.79
CA ARG A 92 2.72 -0.03 17.42
C ARG A 92 3.76 0.79 16.66
N GLN A 93 4.55 0.12 15.83
CA GLN A 93 5.56 0.73 14.96
C GLN A 93 4.94 1.40 13.74
N THR A 94 3.64 1.24 13.53
CA THR A 94 2.87 2.03 12.58
C THR A 94 2.17 3.15 13.32
N GLU A 95 2.48 4.39 12.93
CA GLU A 95 1.89 5.58 13.51
C GLU A 95 0.38 5.60 13.23
N THR A 96 -0.39 5.82 14.30
CA THR A 96 -1.82 6.06 14.24
C THR A 96 -2.09 7.39 14.91
N VAL A 97 -2.95 8.21 14.31
CA VAL A 97 -3.46 9.47 14.90
C VAL A 97 -4.25 9.23 16.19
#